data_AF-A0AA88N575-F1
#
_entry.id   AF-A0AA88N575-F1
#
_cell.length_a   1.000
_cell.length_b   1.000
_cell.length_c   1.000
_cell.angle_alpha   90.00
_cell.angle_beta   90.00
_cell.angle_gamma   90.00
#
_symmetry.space_group_name_H-M   'P 1'
#
loop_
_entity.id
_entity.type
_entity.pdbx_description
1 polymer ?
#
loop_
_entity_poly.entity_id
_entity_poly.type
_entity_poly.pdbx_seq_one_letter_code
_entity_poly.pdbx_strand_id
1 'polypeptide(L)'
;MCISSKNKLLLRIESAACRCVTLVSSHLQKGKSPVLAFARIPMMSYAEKPEDITKEEWMDKLNNVHIQRADMNRLIMNYLVTEGFKEAAEKFRMESGIEPSVDLDSLDERIKIREMILKGQIQEAIALINSLHPELLDTNRYLYFHLQQQHLIELIRLRETESALEFAQTQLAEQGEESRECLTEMERTLALLAFDNPEESPFGDLLKHDAATKGVERGEPSCAGL
;
A
#
# COMPACT_ATOMS: atom_id res chain seq x y z
N MET A 1 25.52 20.76 22.89
CA MET A 1 25.47 19.32 23.27
C MET A 1 24.78 18.42 22.23
N CYS A 2 24.12 18.93 21.17
CA CYS A 2 23.38 18.10 20.19
C CYS A 2 24.23 17.40 19.10
N ILE A 3 25.48 17.81 18.85
CA ILE A 3 26.32 17.23 17.78
C ILE A 3 26.86 15.84 18.18
N SER A 4 27.07 15.59 19.47
CA SER A 4 27.61 14.31 19.97
C SER A 4 26.61 13.16 19.86
N SER A 5 25.31 13.42 20.08
CA SER A 5 24.26 12.40 19.94
C SER A 5 24.00 12.05 18.47
N LYS A 6 24.05 13.02 17.54
CA LYS A 6 23.89 12.78 16.10
C LYS A 6 25.02 11.94 15.49
N ASN A 7 26.28 12.18 15.88
CA ASN A 7 27.40 11.34 15.44
C ASN A 7 27.34 9.92 16.04
N LYS A 8 26.84 9.77 17.28
CA LYS A 8 26.55 8.45 17.86
C LYS A 8 25.39 7.74 17.15
N LEU A 9 24.42 8.49 16.65
CA LEU A 9 23.28 8.01 15.86
C LEU A 9 23.73 7.54 14.48
N LEU A 10 24.59 8.31 13.80
CA LEU A 10 25.18 7.95 12.50
C LEU A 10 26.04 6.69 12.62
N LEU A 11 26.88 6.58 13.66
CA LEU A 11 27.68 5.37 13.94
C LEU A 11 26.83 4.14 14.31
N ARG A 12 25.63 4.35 14.87
CA ARG A 12 24.68 3.25 15.21
C ARG A 12 23.84 2.81 14.02
N ILE A 13 23.44 3.76 13.17
CA ILE A 13 22.81 3.47 11.87
C ILE A 13 23.82 2.81 10.94
N GLU A 14 25.08 3.28 10.93
CA GLU A 14 26.19 2.58 10.27
C GLU A 14 26.39 1.18 10.87
N SER A 15 26.32 0.97 12.18
CA SER A 15 26.44 -0.40 12.75
C SER A 15 25.26 -1.33 12.37
N ALA A 16 24.06 -0.80 12.15
CA ALA A 16 22.89 -1.58 11.74
C ALA A 16 22.88 -1.82 10.21
N ALA A 17 23.13 -0.78 9.42
CA ALA A 17 23.30 -0.84 7.98
C ALA A 17 24.55 -1.63 7.57
N CYS A 18 25.64 -1.55 8.33
CA CYS A 18 26.89 -2.28 8.04
C CYS A 18 26.73 -3.79 8.32
N ARG A 19 25.82 -4.21 9.21
CA ARG A 19 25.42 -5.64 9.29
C ARG A 19 24.68 -6.09 8.02
N CYS A 20 23.79 -5.28 7.47
CA CYS A 20 23.16 -5.55 6.17
C CYS A 20 24.17 -5.52 5.00
N VAL A 21 25.14 -4.60 4.99
CA VAL A 21 26.11 -4.41 3.90
C VAL A 21 27.25 -5.45 3.92
N THR A 22 27.65 -5.96 5.09
CA THR A 22 28.78 -6.92 5.16
C THR A 22 28.41 -8.31 4.63
N LEU A 23 27.13 -8.71 4.64
CA LEU A 23 26.64 -9.94 4.01
C LEU A 23 26.63 -9.87 2.47
N VAL A 24 26.44 -8.67 1.91
CA VAL A 24 26.35 -8.39 0.45
C VAL A 24 27.66 -8.66 -0.29
N SER A 25 28.83 -8.61 0.38
CA SER A 25 30.12 -8.83 -0.29
C SER A 25 30.50 -10.31 -0.49
N SER A 26 29.79 -11.25 0.14
CA SER A 26 30.14 -12.68 0.10
C SER A 26 29.49 -13.49 -1.04
N HIS A 27 28.50 -12.93 -1.74
CA HIS A 27 27.77 -13.60 -2.83
C HIS A 27 27.98 -12.99 -4.23
N LEU A 28 28.80 -11.95 -4.36
CA LEU A 28 29.03 -11.26 -5.64
C LEU A 28 30.34 -11.67 -6.36
N GLN A 29 30.67 -12.97 -6.44
CA GLN A 29 31.89 -13.41 -7.15
C GLN A 29 31.82 -14.68 -8.02
N LYS A 30 30.65 -15.20 -8.39
CA LYS A 30 30.58 -16.28 -9.39
C LYS A 30 29.47 -16.08 -10.41
N GLY A 31 29.85 -15.73 -11.63
CA GLY A 31 28.96 -15.80 -12.80
C GLY A 31 29.35 -14.87 -13.94
N LYS A 32 30.44 -15.17 -14.67
CA LYS A 32 30.80 -14.52 -15.94
C LYS A 32 30.19 -15.30 -17.12
N SER A 33 29.34 -14.63 -17.91
CA SER A 33 29.03 -14.80 -19.37
C SER A 33 28.58 -16.19 -19.90
N PRO A 34 27.81 -16.31 -21.01
CA PRO A 34 28.00 -15.57 -22.26
C PRO A 34 26.75 -14.91 -22.87
N VAL A 35 27.06 -13.87 -23.64
CA VAL A 35 26.27 -13.18 -24.64
C VAL A 35 25.39 -14.14 -25.45
N LEU A 36 24.08 -14.07 -25.27
CA LEU A 36 23.11 -14.70 -26.17
C LEU A 36 22.91 -13.78 -27.38
N ALA A 37 23.26 -14.31 -28.55
CA ALA A 37 22.95 -13.71 -29.84
C ALA A 37 21.42 -13.53 -29.95
N PHE A 38 20.97 -12.28 -29.95
CA PHE A 38 19.58 -11.93 -30.25
C PHE A 38 19.32 -12.26 -31.74
N ALA A 39 18.56 -13.33 -31.97
CA ALA A 39 17.95 -13.58 -33.26
C ALA A 39 17.10 -12.36 -33.63
N ARG A 40 17.35 -11.82 -34.83
CA ARG A 40 16.62 -10.71 -35.43
C ARG A 40 15.16 -11.13 -35.66
N ILE A 41 14.30 -10.82 -34.69
CA ILE A 41 12.85 -10.96 -34.82
C ILE A 41 12.42 -10.08 -36.00
N PRO A 42 11.74 -10.62 -37.04
CA PRO A 42 11.24 -9.80 -38.13
C PRO A 42 10.21 -8.81 -37.58
N MET A 43 10.48 -7.53 -37.80
CA MET A 43 9.63 -6.40 -37.45
C MET A 43 8.31 -6.53 -38.22
N MET A 44 7.25 -7.01 -37.58
CA MET A 44 5.91 -6.94 -38.15
C MET A 44 5.47 -5.48 -38.12
N SER A 45 5.50 -4.86 -39.30
CA SER A 45 4.96 -3.53 -39.56
C SER A 45 3.43 -3.58 -39.42
N TYR A 46 2.93 -3.49 -38.20
CA TYR A 46 1.54 -3.09 -37.95
C TYR A 46 1.50 -1.56 -37.86
N ALA A 47 1.53 -0.92 -39.02
CA ALA A 47 1.03 0.44 -39.17
C ALA A 47 -0.47 0.36 -39.50
N GLU A 48 -1.26 -0.19 -38.58
CA GLU A 48 -2.68 0.11 -38.57
C GLU A 48 -2.79 1.55 -38.06
N LYS A 49 -3.09 2.48 -38.97
CA LYS A 49 -3.55 3.81 -38.57
C LYS A 49 -4.76 3.60 -37.65
N PRO A 50 -4.83 4.23 -36.46
CA PRO A 50 -6.06 4.19 -35.70
C PRO A 50 -7.16 4.76 -36.60
N GLU A 51 -8.19 3.95 -36.88
CA GLU A 51 -9.37 4.43 -37.57
C GLU A 51 -9.94 5.54 -36.67
N ASP A 52 -9.87 6.79 -37.15
CA ASP A 52 -10.48 7.94 -36.48
C ASP A 52 -12.00 7.74 -36.53
N ILE A 53 -12.54 7.04 -35.54
CA ILE A 53 -13.97 6.88 -35.34
C ILE A 53 -14.58 8.26 -35.21
N THR A 54 -15.54 8.57 -36.09
CA THR A 54 -16.28 9.82 -36.00
C THR A 54 -17.18 9.82 -34.76
N LYS A 55 -17.51 11.01 -34.25
CA LYS A 55 -18.36 11.14 -33.06
C LYS A 55 -19.71 10.47 -33.27
N GLU A 56 -20.26 10.58 -34.48
CA GLU A 56 -21.52 10.01 -34.90
C GLU A 56 -21.48 8.47 -34.84
N GLU A 57 -20.44 7.86 -35.40
CA GLU A 57 -20.23 6.40 -35.34
C GLU A 57 -20.00 5.90 -33.91
N TRP A 58 -19.32 6.67 -33.06
CA TRP A 58 -19.15 6.33 -31.65
C TRP A 58 -20.48 6.37 -30.89
N MET A 59 -21.30 7.40 -31.11
CA MET A 59 -22.63 7.53 -30.49
C MET A 59 -23.57 6.41 -30.95
N ASP A 60 -23.54 6.03 -32.22
CA ASP A 60 -24.31 4.89 -32.74
C ASP A 60 -23.86 3.57 -32.10
N LYS A 61 -22.55 3.35 -31.97
CA LYS A 61 -22.04 2.17 -31.25
C LYS A 61 -22.49 2.18 -29.80
N LEU A 62 -22.40 3.32 -29.10
CA LEU A 62 -22.81 3.45 -27.70
C LEU A 62 -24.31 3.19 -27.50
N ASN A 63 -25.16 3.74 -28.37
CA ASN A 63 -26.61 3.54 -28.31
C ASN A 63 -27.01 2.07 -28.53
N ASN A 64 -26.19 1.32 -29.28
CA ASN A 64 -26.37 -0.11 -29.51
C ASN A 64 -25.81 -0.99 -28.38
N VAL A 65 -25.04 -0.44 -27.45
CA VAL A 65 -24.57 -1.18 -26.27
C VAL A 65 -25.70 -1.24 -25.23
N HIS A 66 -26.30 -2.42 -25.09
CA HIS A 66 -27.30 -2.67 -24.07
C HIS A 66 -26.67 -3.30 -22.83
N ILE A 67 -26.57 -2.54 -21.74
CA ILE A 67 -26.14 -3.05 -20.43
C ILE A 67 -27.40 -3.38 -19.62
N GLN A 68 -27.52 -4.63 -19.15
CA GLN A 68 -28.66 -4.99 -18.33
C GLN A 68 -28.58 -4.32 -16.96
N ARG A 69 -29.73 -3.89 -16.45
CA ARG A 69 -29.84 -3.31 -15.09
C ARG A 69 -29.30 -4.26 -14.01
N ALA A 70 -29.51 -5.57 -14.18
CA ALA A 70 -28.99 -6.57 -13.26
C ALA A 70 -27.45 -6.57 -13.19
N ASP A 71 -26.78 -6.42 -14.34
CA ASP A 71 -25.31 -6.36 -14.42
C ASP A 71 -24.77 -5.09 -13.75
N MET A 72 -25.41 -3.95 -13.97
CA MET A 72 -25.06 -2.70 -13.29
C MET A 72 -25.25 -2.82 -11.78
N ASN A 73 -26.39 -3.36 -11.34
CA ASN A 73 -26.65 -3.52 -9.91
C ASN A 73 -25.64 -4.48 -9.27
N ARG A 74 -25.24 -5.55 -9.96
CA ARG A 74 -24.19 -6.45 -9.49
C ARG A 74 -22.84 -5.74 -9.36
N LEU A 75 -22.48 -4.89 -10.32
CA LEU A 75 -21.25 -4.10 -10.27
C LEU A 75 -21.27 -3.11 -9.10
N ILE A 76 -22.38 -2.40 -8.91
CA ILE A 76 -22.55 -1.46 -7.79
C ILE A 76 -22.44 -2.21 -6.45
N MET A 77 -23.14 -3.35 -6.31
CA MET A 77 -23.05 -4.16 -5.11
C MET A 77 -21.61 -4.61 -4.82
N ASN A 78 -20.92 -5.11 -5.85
CA ASN A 78 -19.52 -5.52 -5.72
C ASN A 78 -18.63 -4.37 -5.26
N TYR A 79 -18.81 -3.17 -5.82
CA TYR A 79 -18.08 -1.98 -5.41
C TYR A 79 -18.33 -1.62 -3.94
N LEU A 80 -19.60 -1.55 -3.52
CA LEU A 80 -19.95 -1.21 -2.13
C LEU A 80 -19.33 -2.20 -1.13
N VAL A 81 -19.36 -3.48 -1.44
CA VAL A 81 -18.77 -4.55 -0.63
C VAL A 81 -17.23 -4.48 -0.62
N THR A 82 -16.61 -4.26 -1.78
CA THR A 82 -15.16 -4.22 -1.92
C THR A 82 -14.58 -3.03 -1.16
N GLU A 83 -15.20 -1.87 -1.30
CA GLU A 83 -14.81 -0.65 -0.58
C GLU A 83 -15.20 -0.67 0.90
N GLY A 84 -16.06 -1.59 1.34
CA GLY A 84 -16.48 -1.69 2.74
C GLY A 84 -17.56 -0.68 3.14
N PHE A 85 -18.37 -0.20 2.19
CA PHE A 85 -19.52 0.65 2.46
C PHE A 85 -20.72 -0.19 2.93
N LYS A 86 -20.63 -0.75 4.14
CA LYS A 86 -21.61 -1.69 4.71
C LYS A 86 -23.05 -1.15 4.66
N GLU A 87 -23.30 0.03 5.22
CA GLU A 87 -24.65 0.61 5.28
C GLU A 87 -25.26 0.84 3.89
N ALA A 88 -24.43 1.28 2.93
CA ALA A 88 -24.88 1.47 1.55
C ALA A 88 -25.16 0.12 0.88
N ALA A 89 -24.32 -0.90 1.10
CA ALA A 89 -24.54 -2.24 0.58
C ALA A 89 -25.84 -2.85 1.13
N GLU A 90 -26.14 -2.67 2.41
CA GLU A 90 -27.38 -3.15 3.04
C GLU A 90 -28.62 -2.51 2.44
N LYS A 91 -28.62 -1.17 2.33
CA LYS A 91 -29.74 -0.43 1.72
C LYS A 91 -29.89 -0.79 0.24
N PHE A 92 -28.77 -0.89 -0.48
CA PHE A 92 -28.77 -1.26 -1.89
C PHE A 92 -29.27 -2.69 -2.12
N ARG A 93 -28.97 -3.63 -1.22
CA ARG A 93 -29.52 -4.99 -1.25
C ARG A 93 -31.04 -4.95 -1.13
N MET A 94 -31.60 -4.18 -0.19
CA MET A 94 -33.05 -4.08 0.02
C MET A 94 -33.77 -3.50 -1.21
N GLU A 95 -33.16 -2.52 -1.89
CA GLU A 95 -33.77 -1.88 -3.06
C GLU A 95 -33.59 -2.68 -4.37
N SER A 96 -32.40 -3.24 -4.59
CA SER A 96 -32.05 -3.92 -5.84
C SER A 96 -32.37 -5.41 -5.85
N GLY A 97 -32.54 -6.03 -4.68
CA GLY A 97 -32.68 -7.48 -4.52
C GLY A 97 -31.42 -8.28 -4.86
N ILE A 98 -30.28 -7.62 -5.08
CA ILE A 98 -29.00 -8.29 -5.36
C ILE A 98 -28.37 -8.73 -4.05
N GLU A 99 -28.09 -10.02 -3.93
CA GLU A 99 -27.32 -10.55 -2.80
C GLU A 99 -25.81 -10.29 -2.97
N PRO A 100 -25.12 -9.85 -1.91
CA PRO A 100 -23.68 -9.66 -1.94
C PRO A 100 -22.95 -11.02 -2.02
N SER A 101 -21.74 -11.01 -2.59
CA SER A 101 -20.92 -12.23 -2.73
C SER A 101 -20.26 -12.68 -1.43
N VAL A 102 -20.27 -11.83 -0.41
CA VAL A 102 -19.71 -12.09 0.92
C VAL A 102 -20.72 -11.64 1.96
N ASP A 103 -20.60 -12.20 3.15
CA ASP A 103 -21.41 -11.77 4.29
C ASP A 103 -21.09 -10.32 4.66
N LEU A 104 -22.12 -9.49 4.82
CA LEU A 104 -21.94 -8.06 5.12
C LEU A 104 -21.40 -7.82 6.52
N ASP A 105 -21.62 -8.76 7.45
CA ASP A 105 -21.08 -8.66 8.80
C ASP A 105 -19.55 -8.85 8.84
N SER A 106 -19.00 -9.64 7.89
CA SER A 106 -17.54 -9.76 7.72
C SER A 106 -16.86 -8.47 7.25
N LEU A 107 -17.64 -7.48 6.77
CA LEU A 107 -17.10 -6.18 6.38
C LEU A 107 -16.67 -5.36 7.61
N ASP A 108 -17.30 -5.54 8.76
CA ASP A 108 -16.97 -4.78 9.98
C ASP A 108 -15.51 -4.98 10.39
N GLU A 109 -15.01 -6.20 10.25
CA GLU A 109 -13.62 -6.56 10.54
C GLU A 109 -12.65 -5.83 9.60
N ARG A 110 -12.93 -5.84 8.30
CA ARG A 110 -12.11 -5.13 7.28
C ARG A 110 -12.12 -3.63 7.49
N ILE A 111 -13.29 -3.05 7.78
CA ILE A 111 -13.45 -1.62 8.06
C ILE A 111 -12.64 -1.25 9.30
N LYS A 112 -12.72 -2.05 10.37
CA LYS A 112 -11.98 -1.83 11.62
C LYS A 112 -10.46 -1.90 11.41
N ILE A 113 -9.96 -2.89 10.66
CA ILE A 113 -8.53 -2.97 10.31
C ILE A 113 -8.10 -1.71 9.55
N ARG A 114 -8.86 -1.30 8.54
CA ARG A 114 -8.57 -0.09 7.75
C ARG A 114 -8.54 1.15 8.64
N GLU A 115 -9.51 1.33 9.53
CA GLU A 115 -9.54 2.47 10.44
C GLU A 115 -8.32 2.54 11.36
N MET A 116 -7.89 1.41 11.93
CA MET A 116 -6.69 1.37 12.78
C MET A 116 -5.45 1.76 11.98
N ILE A 117 -5.32 1.28 10.73
CA ILE A 117 -4.21 1.65 9.84
C ILE A 117 -4.24 3.16 9.55
N LEU A 118 -5.40 3.71 9.19
CA LEU A 118 -5.55 5.15 8.90
C LEU A 118 -5.29 6.04 10.13
N LYS A 119 -5.58 5.56 11.34
CA LYS A 119 -5.28 6.24 12.61
C LYS A 119 -3.81 6.09 13.05
N GLY A 120 -2.99 5.33 12.32
CA GLY A 120 -1.60 5.04 12.68
C GLY A 120 -1.43 3.98 13.77
N GLN A 121 -2.51 3.29 14.18
CA GLN A 121 -2.50 2.21 15.18
C GLN A 121 -2.08 0.88 14.55
N ILE A 122 -0.88 0.84 13.96
CA ILE A 122 -0.45 -0.27 13.11
C ILE A 122 -0.27 -1.58 13.88
N GLN A 123 0.29 -1.54 15.10
CA GLN A 123 0.48 -2.75 15.91
C GLN A 123 -0.85 -3.38 16.33
N GLU A 124 -1.84 -2.57 16.68
CA GLU A 124 -3.20 -3.05 16.97
C GLU A 124 -3.85 -3.68 15.73
N ALA A 125 -3.62 -3.08 14.55
CA ALA A 125 -4.09 -3.64 13.28
C ALA A 125 -3.46 -5.00 12.97
N ILE A 126 -2.14 -5.15 13.17
CA ILE A 126 -1.43 -6.43 12.99
C ILE A 126 -1.98 -7.49 13.95
N ALA A 127 -2.17 -7.15 15.23
CA ALA A 127 -2.73 -8.06 16.21
C ALA A 127 -4.15 -8.52 15.82
N LEU A 128 -5.00 -7.60 15.35
CA LEU A 128 -6.34 -7.94 14.89
C LEU A 128 -6.27 -8.84 13.64
N ILE A 129 -5.41 -8.53 12.66
CA ILE A 129 -5.22 -9.36 11.47
C ILE A 129 -4.82 -10.77 11.87
N ASN A 130 -3.84 -10.95 12.74
CA ASN A 130 -3.40 -12.27 13.18
C ASN A 130 -4.47 -13.02 14.00
N SER A 131 -5.36 -12.31 14.68
CA SER A 131 -6.48 -12.94 15.39
C SER A 131 -7.58 -13.45 14.46
N LEU A 132 -7.82 -12.75 13.35
CA LEU A 132 -8.87 -13.09 12.38
C LEU A 132 -8.36 -14.03 11.27
N HIS A 133 -7.14 -13.81 10.82
CA HIS A 133 -6.47 -14.54 9.73
C HIS A 133 -5.01 -14.85 10.09
N PRO A 134 -4.76 -15.86 10.94
CA PRO A 134 -3.43 -16.14 11.49
C PRO A 134 -2.32 -16.35 10.45
N GLU A 135 -2.64 -16.92 9.29
CA GLU A 135 -1.65 -17.27 8.25
C GLU A 135 -1.43 -16.15 7.21
N LEU A 136 -2.20 -15.06 7.27
CA LEU A 136 -2.21 -14.04 6.21
C LEU A 136 -0.87 -13.31 6.10
N LEU A 137 -0.31 -12.89 7.24
CA LEU A 137 0.95 -12.14 7.29
C LEU A 137 2.16 -13.06 7.09
N ASP A 138 2.04 -14.34 7.48
CA ASP A 138 3.08 -15.35 7.25
C ASP A 138 3.20 -15.71 5.77
N THR A 139 2.06 -15.80 5.07
CA THR A 139 2.00 -16.13 3.64
C THR A 139 2.35 -14.93 2.76
N ASN A 140 2.04 -13.71 3.22
CA ASN A 140 2.27 -12.48 2.48
C ASN A 140 3.29 -11.57 3.18
N ARG A 141 4.56 -11.95 3.09
CA ARG A 141 5.67 -11.24 3.73
C ARG A 141 5.83 -9.80 3.26
N TYR A 142 5.52 -9.50 2.00
CA TYR A 142 5.51 -8.13 1.48
C TYR A 142 4.47 -7.24 2.17
N LEU A 143 3.26 -7.75 2.40
CA LEU A 143 2.23 -7.03 3.16
C LEU A 143 2.69 -6.78 4.60
N TYR A 144 3.26 -7.80 5.25
CA TYR A 144 3.79 -7.67 6.60
C TYR A 144 4.91 -6.61 6.68
N PHE A 145 5.86 -6.64 5.74
CA PHE A 145 6.92 -5.65 5.62
C PHE A 145 6.36 -4.23 5.52
N HIS A 146 5.39 -3.97 4.65
CA HIS A 146 4.81 -2.63 4.51
C HIS A 146 4.05 -2.17 5.75
N LEU A 147 3.41 -3.07 6.49
CA LEU A 147 2.82 -2.74 7.79
C LEU A 147 3.91 -2.35 8.80
N GLN A 148 5.02 -3.09 8.88
CA GLN A 148 6.13 -2.72 9.77
C GLN A 148 6.79 -1.41 9.35
N GLN A 149 6.96 -1.17 8.05
CA GLN A 149 7.46 0.10 7.52
C GLN A 149 6.52 1.26 7.90
N GLN A 150 5.21 1.08 7.76
CA GLN A 150 4.23 2.09 8.16
C GLN A 150 4.34 2.39 9.66
N HIS A 151 4.49 1.36 10.50
CA HIS A 151 4.68 1.58 11.93
C HIS A 151 5.92 2.42 12.24
N LEU A 152 7.03 2.15 11.56
CA LEU A 152 8.25 2.95 11.70
C LEU A 152 8.02 4.41 11.28
N ILE A 153 7.28 4.64 10.18
CA ILE A 153 6.89 5.98 9.74
C ILE A 153 6.06 6.70 10.82
N GLU A 154 5.12 6.00 11.46
CA GLU A 154 4.33 6.59 12.56
C GLU A 154 5.19 6.96 13.78
N LEU A 155 6.16 6.11 14.17
CA LEU A 155 7.12 6.44 15.24
C LEU A 155 7.95 7.69 14.90
N ILE A 156 8.38 7.81 13.63
CA ILE A 156 9.10 8.99 13.13
C ILE A 156 8.22 10.24 13.17
N ARG A 157 6.94 10.13 12.78
CA ARG A 157 5.97 11.25 12.86
C ARG A 157 5.76 11.72 14.29
N LEU A 158 5.65 10.79 15.25
CA LEU A 158 5.51 11.07 16.68
C LEU A 158 6.81 11.59 17.33
N ARG A 159 7.91 11.65 16.58
CA ARG A 159 9.25 12.05 17.07
C ARG A 159 9.80 11.13 18.17
N GLU A 160 9.34 9.88 18.19
CA GLU A 160 9.81 8.84 19.11
C GLU A 160 11.07 8.18 18.53
N THR A 161 12.16 8.96 18.38
CA THR A 161 13.39 8.53 17.71
C THR A 161 14.04 7.31 18.36
N GLU A 162 13.97 7.18 19.69
CA GLU A 162 14.54 6.04 20.41
C GLU A 162 13.79 4.74 20.09
N SER A 163 12.46 4.76 20.17
CA SER A 163 11.58 3.64 19.82
C SER A 163 11.69 3.28 18.35
N ALA A 164 11.73 4.27 17.45
CA ALA A 164 11.94 4.06 16.02
C ALA A 164 13.27 3.34 15.73
N LEU A 165 14.34 3.72 16.43
CA LEU A 165 15.65 3.11 16.25
C LEU A 165 15.73 1.69 16.82
N GLU A 166 15.14 1.46 17.99
CA GLU A 166 15.06 0.13 18.61
C GLU A 166 14.26 -0.84 17.72
N PHE A 167 13.08 -0.39 17.25
CA PHE A 167 12.25 -1.14 16.32
C PHE A 167 13.01 -1.43 15.02
N ALA A 168 13.71 -0.44 14.48
CA ALA A 168 14.50 -0.62 13.27
C ALA A 168 15.62 -1.66 13.44
N GLN A 169 16.26 -1.72 14.60
CA GLN A 169 17.35 -2.67 14.85
C GLN A 169 16.88 -4.10 15.07
N THR A 170 15.71 -4.27 15.68
CA THR A 170 15.16 -5.57 16.06
C THR A 170 14.41 -6.22 14.91
N GLN A 171 13.42 -5.53 14.35
CA GLN A 171 12.50 -6.12 13.38
C GLN A 171 13.02 -6.10 11.95
N LEU A 172 13.88 -5.13 11.59
CA LEU A 172 14.33 -4.97 10.21
C LEU A 172 15.60 -5.76 9.87
N ALA A 173 16.41 -6.08 10.88
CA ALA A 173 17.63 -6.86 10.68
C ALA A 173 17.32 -8.28 10.17
N GLU A 174 16.15 -8.82 10.53
CA GLU A 174 15.69 -10.15 10.09
C GLU A 174 14.97 -10.12 8.73
N GLN A 175 14.42 -8.96 8.31
CA GLN A 175 13.60 -8.82 7.11
C GLN A 175 14.37 -8.25 5.89
N GLY A 176 15.57 -7.70 6.11
CA GLY A 176 16.37 -7.06 5.06
C GLY A 176 16.94 -8.00 3.99
N GLU A 177 16.81 -9.33 4.14
CA GLU A 177 17.41 -10.30 3.21
C GLU A 177 16.47 -10.70 2.06
N GLU A 178 15.20 -10.27 2.09
CA GLU A 178 14.16 -10.92 1.30
C GLU A 178 13.94 -10.31 -0.09
N SER A 179 14.10 -9.00 -0.25
CA SER A 179 14.06 -8.35 -1.56
C SER A 179 14.81 -7.01 -1.61
N ARG A 180 15.33 -6.67 -2.80
CA ARG A 180 16.10 -5.43 -3.01
C ARG A 180 15.23 -4.18 -2.98
N GLU A 181 13.97 -4.32 -3.36
CA GLU A 181 12.95 -3.28 -3.31
C GLU A 181 12.62 -2.93 -1.85
N CYS A 182 12.39 -3.93 -0.98
CA CYS A 182 12.17 -3.72 0.45
C CYS A 182 13.36 -3.01 1.12
N LEU A 183 14.59 -3.40 0.78
CA LEU A 183 15.79 -2.72 1.28
C LEU A 183 15.83 -1.25 0.90
N THR A 184 15.54 -0.94 -0.36
CA THR A 184 15.55 0.45 -0.86
C THR A 184 14.53 1.31 -0.12
N GLU A 185 13.30 0.79 0.03
CA GLU A 185 12.24 1.49 0.76
C GLU A 185 12.59 1.67 2.24
N MET A 186 13.29 0.71 2.84
CA MET A 186 13.75 0.80 4.22
C MET A 186 14.85 1.85 4.42
N GLU A 187 15.85 1.90 3.53
CA GLU A 187 16.90 2.90 3.56
C GLU A 187 16.32 4.32 3.48
N ARG A 188 15.29 4.52 2.65
CA ARG A 188 14.57 5.79 2.54
C ARG A 188 13.86 6.15 3.84
N THR A 189 13.15 5.21 4.47
CA THR A 189 12.46 5.45 5.75
C THR A 189 13.47 5.76 6.87
N LEU A 190 14.58 5.02 6.96
CA LEU A 190 15.61 5.25 7.98
C LEU A 190 16.37 6.57 7.77
N ALA A 191 16.55 7.00 6.52
CA ALA A 191 17.17 8.28 6.22
C ALA A 191 16.39 9.47 6.83
N LEU A 192 15.08 9.34 7.06
CA LEU A 192 14.28 10.35 7.76
C LEU A 192 14.78 10.64 9.18
N LEU A 193 15.33 9.63 9.87
CA LEU A 193 15.88 9.76 11.23
C LEU A 193 17.16 10.62 11.27
N ALA A 194 17.82 10.85 10.14
CA ALA A 194 19.02 11.66 10.06
C ALA A 194 18.75 13.18 10.09
N PHE A 195 17.49 13.60 9.90
CA PHE A 195 17.08 15.00 9.83
C PHE A 195 16.40 15.43 11.13
N ASP A 196 16.67 16.67 11.58
CA ASP A 196 15.92 17.26 12.71
C ASP A 196 14.44 17.45 12.34
N ASN A 197 14.19 17.82 11.08
CA ASN A 197 12.87 17.92 10.48
C ASN A 197 12.75 16.88 9.36
N PRO A 198 12.18 15.69 9.63
CA PRO A 198 11.97 14.63 8.66
C PRO A 198 11.15 15.06 7.42
N GLU A 199 10.26 16.06 7.55
CA GLU A 199 9.48 16.59 6.42
C GLU A 199 10.32 17.36 5.40
N GLU A 200 11.46 17.92 5.81
CA GLU A 200 12.41 18.62 4.93
C GLU A 200 13.39 17.65 4.25
N SER A 201 13.31 16.36 4.59
CA SER A 201 14.11 15.31 3.96
C SER A 201 13.72 15.15 2.48
N PRO A 202 14.66 14.72 1.60
CA PRO A 202 14.32 14.27 0.25
C PRO A 202 13.26 13.15 0.22
N PHE A 203 13.01 12.48 1.35
CA PHE A 203 11.99 11.44 1.52
C PHE A 203 10.78 11.87 2.36
N GLY A 204 10.60 13.18 2.59
CA GLY A 204 9.50 13.71 3.38
C GLY A 204 8.11 13.43 2.79
N ASP A 205 8.03 12.98 1.53
CA ASP A 205 6.82 12.45 0.91
C ASP A 205 6.24 11.25 1.66
N LEU A 206 7.08 10.37 2.22
CA LEU A 206 6.66 9.22 3.02
C LEU A 206 5.89 9.61 4.30
N LEU A 207 6.09 10.83 4.79
CA LEU A 207 5.43 11.33 6.00
C LEU A 207 4.08 11.96 5.70
N LYS A 208 3.77 12.24 4.44
CA LYS A 208 2.43 12.70 4.09
C LYS A 208 1.51 11.49 4.24
N HIS A 209 0.44 11.64 5.02
CA HIS A 209 -0.71 10.78 4.80
C HIS A 209 -1.10 11.03 3.34
N ASP A 210 -1.09 9.99 2.51
CA ASP A 210 -1.76 10.10 1.23
C ASP A 210 -3.16 10.61 1.51
N ALA A 211 -3.39 11.88 1.19
CA ALA A 211 -4.69 12.53 1.19
C ALA A 211 -5.55 12.00 0.02
N ALA A 212 -5.47 10.69 -0.20
CA ALA A 212 -6.35 9.88 -1.02
C ALA A 212 -7.59 9.44 -0.21
N THR A 213 -7.79 9.94 1.01
CA THR A 213 -9.14 10.27 1.50
C THR A 213 -9.65 11.53 0.78
N LYS A 214 -9.81 11.46 -0.54
CA LYS A 214 -10.68 12.41 -1.25
C LYS A 214 -12.12 12.07 -0.88
N GLY A 215 -12.74 12.94 -0.09
CA GLY A 215 -14.17 13.22 -0.20
C GLY A 215 -15.17 12.15 0.26
N VAL A 216 -14.97 11.54 1.43
CA VAL A 216 -16.14 11.10 2.22
C VAL A 216 -16.35 12.15 3.30
N GLU A 217 -16.79 13.34 2.87
CA GLU A 217 -17.41 14.27 3.79
C GLU A 217 -18.66 13.60 4.34
N ARG A 218 -18.75 13.60 5.67
CA ARG A 218 -19.91 13.20 6.46
C ARG A 218 -21.12 14.05 6.03
N GLY A 219 -21.87 13.57 5.05
CA GLY A 219 -23.23 13.98 4.81
C GLY A 219 -24.14 13.16 5.72
N GLU A 220 -24.43 13.67 6.91
CA GLU A 220 -25.59 13.22 7.67
C GLU A 220 -26.84 13.40 6.79
N PRO A 221 -27.65 12.35 6.52
CA PRO A 221 -28.98 12.59 6.00
C PRO A 221 -29.80 13.15 7.17
N SER A 222 -29.97 14.47 7.17
CA SER A 222 -31.07 15.13 7.90
C SER A 222 -32.38 14.65 7.27
N CYS A 223 -32.88 13.51 7.73
CA CYS A 223 -34.28 13.15 7.58
C CYS A 223 -35.08 13.89 8.65
N ALA A 224 -35.33 15.17 8.43
CA ALA A 224 -36.32 15.95 9.16
C ALA A 224 -36.99 16.96 8.24
N GLY A 225 -38.23 16.67 7.84
CA GLY A 225 -39.22 17.65 7.41
C GLY A 225 -39.42 17.83 5.92
N LEU A 226 -40.32 17.03 5.31
CA LEU A 226 -41.66 17.44 4.85
C LEU A 226 -42.29 16.33 4.00
#